data_AF-A0AAN3P0K0-F1
#
_entry.id   AF-A0AAN3P0K0-F1
#
_cell.length_a   1.000
_cell.length_b   1.000
_cell.length_c   1.000
_cell.angle_alpha   90.00
_cell.angle_beta   90.00
_cell.angle_gamma   90.00
#
_symmetry.space_group_name_H-M   'P 1'
#
loop_
_entity.id
_entity.type
_entity.pdbx_description
1 polymer ?
#
loop_
_entity_poly.entity_id
_entity_poly.type
_entity_poly.pdbx_seq_one_letter_code
_entity_poly.pdbx_strand_id
1 'polypeptide(L)'
;TIEIINLPSYVTTLVPLSKEGLNEIYRYKVVVNEISDLYAGKIIDLLQMKYFRKEKYNNIRWGVSIISKGNNKCEIYFDAFGECGSVNGINVCFEKNEMIGWIKKEIPLLSQKIGGL
;
A
#
# COMPACT_ATOMS: atom_id res chain seq x y z
N THR A 1 1.39 8.53 10.43
CA THR A 1 0.83 8.84 9.11
C THR A 1 0.78 7.60 8.26
N ILE A 2 -0.24 7.47 7.41
CA ILE A 2 -0.28 6.46 6.35
C ILE A 2 -0.40 7.19 5.01
N GLU A 3 0.45 6.83 4.06
CA GLU A 3 0.40 7.28 2.68
C GLU A 3 0.10 6.10 1.78
N ILE A 4 -0.85 6.27 0.87
CA ILE A 4 -1.25 5.24 -0.08
C ILE A 4 -1.20 5.84 -1.47
N ILE A 5 -0.43 5.23 -2.36
CA ILE A 5 -0.37 5.56 -3.77
C ILE A 5 -0.93 4.40 -4.60
N ASN A 6 -1.58 4.75 -5.70
CA ASN A 6 -2.19 3.77 -6.59
C ASN A 6 -2.02 4.17 -8.07
N LEU A 7 -1.65 3.19 -8.88
CA LEU A 7 -1.90 3.18 -10.31
C LEU A 7 -2.96 2.11 -10.63
N PRO A 8 -4.16 2.50 -11.11
CA PRO A 8 -5.23 1.55 -11.35
C PRO A 8 -4.84 0.46 -12.36
N SER A 9 -5.39 -0.73 -12.20
CA SER A 9 -5.09 -1.89 -13.04
C SER A 9 -5.48 -1.70 -14.51
N TYR A 10 -6.44 -0.82 -14.81
CA TYR A 10 -6.83 -0.50 -16.18
C TYR A 10 -5.78 0.36 -16.92
N VAL A 11 -4.83 0.97 -16.21
CA VAL A 11 -3.73 1.71 -16.84
C VAL A 11 -2.67 0.73 -17.29
N THR A 12 -2.56 0.51 -18.60
CA THR A 12 -1.57 -0.40 -19.18
C THR A 12 -0.16 0.17 -19.05
N THR A 13 0.80 -0.70 -18.74
CA THR A 13 2.23 -0.38 -18.73
C THR A 13 2.94 -1.33 -19.69
N LEU A 14 3.91 -0.83 -20.45
CA LEU A 14 4.67 -1.65 -21.42
C LEU A 14 5.59 -2.67 -20.73
N VAL A 15 6.04 -2.34 -19.51
CA VAL A 15 6.87 -3.19 -18.67
C VAL A 15 6.25 -3.33 -17.27
N PRO A 16 6.61 -4.38 -16.50
CA PRO A 16 6.25 -4.45 -15.09
C PRO A 16 6.75 -3.22 -14.34
N LEU A 17 5.86 -2.58 -13.59
CA LEU A 17 6.17 -1.34 -12.90
C LEU A 17 7.01 -1.62 -11.64
N SER A 18 8.10 -0.87 -11.48
CA SER A 18 8.90 -0.87 -10.25
C SER A 18 8.30 0.04 -9.17
N LYS A 19 8.92 0.08 -7.99
CA LYS A 19 8.51 0.96 -6.90
C LYS A 19 8.75 2.42 -7.26
N GLU A 20 9.92 2.69 -7.84
CA GLU A 20 10.35 4.00 -8.33
C GLU A 20 9.40 4.45 -9.44
N GLY A 21 9.14 3.56 -10.41
CA GLY A 21 8.19 3.84 -11.48
C GLY A 21 6.79 4.18 -10.95
N LEU A 22 6.28 3.45 -9.96
CA LEU A 22 4.99 3.77 -9.36
C LEU A 22 4.98 5.14 -8.68
N ASN A 23 6.06 5.52 -7.99
CA ASN A 23 6.17 6.83 -7.34
C ASN A 23 6.20 7.99 -8.35
N GLU A 24 6.59 7.73 -9.60
CA GLU A 24 6.59 8.74 -10.67
C GLU A 24 5.23 8.89 -11.36
N ILE A 25 4.46 7.80 -11.53
CA ILE A 25 3.28 7.78 -12.41
C ILE A 25 1.95 7.48 -11.72
N TYR A 26 1.90 7.40 -10.38
CA TYR A 26 0.66 7.12 -9.65
C TYR A 26 -0.46 8.10 -10.05
N ARG A 27 -1.70 7.60 -10.05
CA ARG A 27 -2.90 8.41 -10.36
C ARG A 27 -3.52 9.00 -9.11
N TYR A 28 -3.44 8.27 -8.00
CA TYR A 28 -4.06 8.66 -6.74
C TYR A 28 -3.04 8.58 -5.61
N LYS A 29 -3.02 9.60 -4.76
CA LYS A 29 -2.31 9.62 -3.48
C LYS A 29 -3.28 10.03 -2.38
N VAL A 30 -3.38 9.20 -1.35
CA VAL A 30 -4.12 9.48 -0.12
C VAL A 30 -3.13 9.58 1.02
N VAL A 31 -3.18 10.67 1.78
CA VAL A 31 -2.34 10.88 2.97
C VAL A 31 -3.25 11.11 4.16
N VAL A 32 -3.10 10.28 5.18
CA VAL A 32 -3.86 10.42 6.42
C VAL A 32 -2.87 10.72 7.55
N ASN A 33 -2.92 11.97 7.99
CA ASN A 33 -2.23 12.42 9.18
C ASN A 33 -3.05 12.03 10.41
N GLU A 34 -2.38 11.71 11.51
CA GLU A 34 -3.03 11.40 12.81
C GLU A 34 -4.10 10.29 12.75
N ILE A 35 -3.62 9.06 12.56
CA ILE A 35 -4.47 7.85 12.55
C ILE A 35 -5.05 7.63 13.96
N SER A 36 -6.37 7.44 14.06
CA SER A 36 -7.02 7.12 15.35
C SER A 36 -6.58 5.75 15.88
N ASP A 37 -6.68 5.55 17.20
CA ASP A 37 -6.26 4.30 17.86
C ASP A 37 -6.95 3.05 17.28
N LEU A 38 -8.23 3.18 16.90
CA LEU A 38 -8.99 2.11 16.25
C LEU A 38 -8.32 1.66 14.94
N TYR A 39 -7.95 2.61 14.09
CA TYR A 39 -7.29 2.32 12.82
C TYR A 39 -5.84 1.87 13.03
N ALA A 40 -5.16 2.41 14.05
CA ALA A 40 -3.81 2.00 14.40
C ALA A 40 -3.75 0.52 14.78
N GLY A 41 -4.69 0.03 15.61
CA GLY A 41 -4.80 -1.39 15.95
C GLY A 41 -4.96 -2.26 14.70
N LYS A 42 -5.88 -1.88 13.79
CA LYS A 42 -6.09 -2.64 12.55
C LYS A 42 -4.86 -2.67 11.64
N ILE A 43 -4.11 -1.56 11.54
CA ILE A 43 -2.88 -1.50 10.76
C ILE A 43 -1.81 -2.43 11.36
N ILE A 44 -1.67 -2.45 12.68
CA ILE A 44 -0.73 -3.35 13.36
C ILE A 44 -1.06 -4.82 13.05
N ASP A 45 -2.34 -5.21 13.08
CA ASP A 45 -2.76 -6.56 12.71
C ASP A 45 -2.40 -6.88 11.25
N LEU A 46 -2.64 -5.95 10.33
CA LEU A 46 -2.32 -6.12 8.91
C LEU A 46 -0.80 -6.19 8.65
N LEU A 47 0.02 -5.54 9.49
CA LEU A 47 1.48 -5.64 9.40
C LEU A 47 2.01 -7.03 9.82
N GLN A 48 1.22 -7.81 10.56
CA GLN A 48 1.57 -9.18 10.96
C GLN A 48 1.14 -10.23 9.92
N MET A 49 0.64 -9.80 8.76
CA MET A 49 0.28 -10.71 7.67
C MET A 49 1.44 -11.62 7.28
N LYS A 50 1.13 -12.91 7.13
CA LYS A 50 2.10 -13.90 6.67
C LYS A 50 2.43 -13.71 5.20
N TYR A 51 3.70 -13.85 4.88
CA TYR A 51 4.22 -13.79 3.53
C TYR A 51 5.43 -14.72 3.39
N PHE A 52 5.75 -15.06 2.14
CA PHE A 52 6.94 -15.83 1.80
C PHE A 52 7.75 -15.08 0.75
N ARG A 53 9.08 -15.27 0.77
CA ARG A 53 10.00 -14.63 -0.15
C ARG A 53 9.80 -15.15 -1.57
N LYS A 54 9.92 -14.26 -2.56
CA LYS A 54 9.88 -14.61 -3.99
C LYS A 54 10.99 -13.88 -4.73
N GLU A 55 11.63 -14.54 -5.69
CA GLU A 55 12.78 -13.96 -6.39
C GLU A 55 12.40 -12.98 -7.51
N LYS A 56 11.23 -13.16 -8.14
CA LYS A 56 10.80 -12.34 -9.29
C LYS A 56 10.11 -11.05 -8.87
N TYR A 57 10.34 -10.02 -9.67
CA TYR A 57 9.63 -8.74 -9.60
C TYR A 57 8.19 -8.88 -10.08
N ASN A 58 7.27 -8.22 -9.37
CA ASN A 58 5.85 -8.15 -9.74
C ASN A 58 5.56 -6.78 -10.35
N ASN A 59 4.50 -6.70 -11.15
CA ASN A 59 4.01 -5.44 -11.70
C ASN A 59 3.31 -4.63 -10.60
N ILE A 60 4.06 -3.76 -9.91
CA ILE A 60 3.58 -3.03 -8.73
C ILE A 60 2.51 -2.01 -9.14
N ARG A 61 1.41 -1.94 -8.36
CA ARG A 61 0.26 -1.05 -8.61
C ARG A 61 -0.17 -0.27 -7.39
N TRP A 62 0.18 -0.74 -6.21
CA TRP A 62 -0.11 -0.07 -4.94
C TRP A 62 1.18 0.13 -4.15
N GLY A 63 1.29 1.28 -3.49
CA GLY A 63 2.31 1.57 -2.51
C GLY A 63 1.66 2.05 -1.22
N VAL A 64 2.12 1.54 -0.09
CA VAL A 64 1.64 1.87 1.25
C VAL A 64 2.86 2.20 2.10
N SER A 65 2.92 3.44 2.57
CA SER A 65 3.95 3.89 3.50
C SER A 65 3.32 4.20 4.85
N ILE A 66 3.77 3.51 5.89
CA ILE A 66 3.35 3.75 7.27
C ILE A 66 4.51 4.40 8.00
N ILE A 67 4.30 5.61 8.51
CA ILE A 67 5.32 6.42 9.17
C ILE A 67 4.88 6.62 10.62
N SER A 68 5.69 6.13 11.56
CA SER A 68 5.47 6.33 13.00
C SER A 68 5.89 7.74 13.43
N LYS A 69 5.49 8.16 14.63
CA LYS A 69 5.93 9.45 15.23
C LYS A 69 7.46 9.54 15.39
N GLY A 70 8.15 8.40 15.48
CA GLY A 70 9.62 8.33 15.56
C GLY A 70 10.32 8.29 14.21
N ASN A 71 9.62 8.61 13.11
CA ASN A 71 10.11 8.51 11.72
C ASN A 71 10.51 7.10 11.27
N ASN A 72 10.06 6.06 11.97
CA ASN A 72 10.21 4.70 11.45
C ASN A 72 9.23 4.51 10.30
N LYS A 73 9.75 4.14 9.13
CA LYS A 73 8.98 3.92 7.90
C LYS A 73 8.88 2.43 7.62
N CYS A 74 7.65 1.96 7.40
CA CYS A 74 7.37 0.67 6.80
C CYS A 74 6.80 0.91 5.40
N GLU A 75 7.43 0.34 4.38
CA GLU A 75 7.01 0.44 3.00
C GLU A 75 6.55 -0.90 2.48
N ILE A 76 5.32 -0.93 1.99
CA ILE A 76 4.73 -2.13 1.44
C ILE A 76 4.18 -1.81 0.06
N TYR A 77 4.59 -2.60 -0.92
CA TYR A 77 4.16 -2.49 -2.30
C TYR A 77 3.43 -3.75 -2.70
N PHE A 78 2.44 -3.60 -3.57
CA PHE A 78 1.62 -4.71 -4.05
C PHE A 78 1.36 -4.59 -5.54
N ASP A 79 1.16 -5.72 -6.20
CA ASP A 79 0.53 -5.82 -7.52
C ASP A 79 -0.96 -5.42 -7.47
N ALA A 80 -1.63 -5.46 -8.63
CA ALA A 80 -3.03 -5.07 -8.78
C ALA A 80 -3.99 -5.79 -7.81
N PHE A 81 -3.68 -7.04 -7.46
CA PHE A 81 -4.53 -7.96 -6.72
C PHE A 81 -4.21 -7.99 -5.22
N GLY A 82 -3.05 -7.46 -4.83
CA GLY A 82 -2.59 -7.52 -3.44
C GLY A 82 -1.91 -8.84 -3.09
N GLU A 83 -1.54 -9.64 -4.08
CA GLU A 83 -1.03 -11.01 -3.87
C GLU A 83 0.48 -11.01 -3.67
N CYS A 84 1.21 -10.25 -4.48
CA CYS A 84 2.65 -10.17 -4.40
C CYS A 84 3.16 -8.73 -4.53
N GLY A 85 4.39 -8.50 -4.08
CA GLY A 85 5.02 -7.18 -4.15
C GLY A 85 6.28 -7.15 -3.31
N SER A 86 6.36 -6.20 -2.36
CA SER A 86 7.52 -6.13 -1.47
C SER A 86 7.21 -5.52 -0.11
N VAL A 87 7.95 -5.94 0.91
CA VAL A 87 7.97 -5.33 2.25
C VAL A 87 9.40 -4.82 2.51
N ASN A 88 9.56 -3.51 2.76
CA ASN A 88 10.85 -2.85 3.04
C ASN A 88 11.98 -3.27 2.09
N GLY A 89 11.69 -3.32 0.79
CA GLY A 89 12.69 -3.74 -0.21
C GLY A 89 12.62 -5.21 -0.62
N ILE A 90 12.17 -6.09 0.27
CA ILE A 90 12.19 -7.56 0.08
C ILE A 90 10.98 -8.00 -0.74
N ASN A 91 11.21 -8.72 -1.84
CA ASN A 91 10.15 -9.26 -2.69
C ASN A 91 9.45 -10.44 -2.02
N VAL A 92 8.12 -10.36 -1.94
CA VAL A 92 7.28 -11.33 -1.22
C VAL A 92 5.97 -11.61 -1.96
N CYS A 93 5.34 -12.73 -1.62
CA CYS A 93 3.92 -12.95 -1.84
C CYS A 93 3.23 -13.20 -0.50
N PHE A 94 2.07 -12.58 -0.33
CA PHE A 94 1.27 -12.65 0.88
C PHE A 94 0.39 -13.88 0.83
N GLU A 95 0.23 -14.58 1.96
CA GLU A 95 -0.71 -15.72 2.03
C GLU A 95 -2.16 -15.27 1.80
N LYS A 96 -2.44 -14.00 2.14
CA LYS A 96 -3.74 -13.35 1.93
C LYS A 96 -3.55 -11.89 1.56
N ASN A 97 -4.47 -11.35 0.78
CA ASN A 97 -4.46 -9.95 0.34
C ASN A 97 -5.21 -8.98 1.28
N GLU A 98 -5.26 -9.30 2.58
CA GLU A 98 -6.10 -8.60 3.58
C GLU A 98 -5.82 -7.09 3.64
N MET A 99 -4.56 -6.66 3.52
CA MET A 99 -4.20 -5.24 3.55
C MET A 99 -4.78 -4.48 2.36
N ILE A 100 -4.64 -5.00 1.13
CA ILE A 100 -5.20 -4.35 -0.06
C ILE A 100 -6.73 -4.39 -0.05
N GLY A 101 -7.33 -5.49 0.43
CA GLY A 101 -8.77 -5.57 0.63
C GLY A 101 -9.29 -4.49 1.59
N TRP A 102 -8.61 -4.31 2.72
CA TRP A 102 -8.92 -3.28 3.70
C TRP A 102 -8.72 -1.86 3.12
N ILE A 103 -7.59 -1.60 2.45
CA ILE A 103 -7.30 -0.30 1.82
C ILE A 103 -8.36 0.09 0.79
N LYS A 104 -8.75 -0.83 -0.10
CA LYS A 104 -9.80 -0.56 -1.12
C LYS A 104 -11.13 -0.18 -0.48
N LYS A 105 -11.46 -0.78 0.66
CA LYS A 105 -12.68 -0.48 1.43
C LYS A 105 -12.59 0.88 2.14
N GLU A 106 -11.44 1.21 2.72
CA GLU A 106 -11.29 2.41 3.55
C GLU A 106 -10.91 3.66 2.77
N ILE A 107 -10.24 3.58 1.60
CA ILE A 107 -9.84 4.76 0.81
C ILE A 107 -10.99 5.76 0.60
N PRO A 108 -12.21 5.35 0.19
CA PRO A 108 -13.33 6.28 0.04
C PRO A 108 -13.64 7.03 1.35
N LEU A 109 -13.60 6.34 2.49
CA LEU A 109 -13.89 6.89 3.82
C LEU A 109 -12.76 7.80 4.32
N LEU A 110 -11.51 7.43 4.04
CA LEU A 110 -10.33 8.23 4.36
C LEU A 110 -10.28 9.51 3.53
N SER A 111 -10.71 9.46 2.27
CA SER A 111 -10.77 10.62 1.38
C SER A 111 -11.89 11.61 1.73
N GLN A 112 -13.03 11.14 2.24
CA GLN A 112 -14.13 12.00 2.70
C GLN A 112 -13.76 12.84 3.91
N LYS A 113 -12.88 12.36 4.79
CA LYS A 113 -12.37 13.16 5.92
C LYS A 113 -11.41 14.28 5.49
N ILE A 114 -10.94 14.28 4.23
CA ILE A 114 -10.01 15.28 3.68
C ILE A 114 -10.76 16.27 2.76
N GLY A 115 -12.00 15.96 2.35
CA GLY A 115 -12.83 16.77 1.46
C GLY A 115 -14.03 17.47 2.14
N GLY A 116 -13.98 17.67 3.46
CA GLY A 116 -14.95 18.48 4.19
C GLY A 116 -14.49 19.93 4.32
N LEU A 117 -14.66 20.71 3.25
CA LEU A 117 -14.65 22.18 3.25
C LEU A 117 -15.72 22.68 2.28
#